data_AF-A0A7R8H894-F1
#
_entry.id   AF-A0A7R8H894-F1
#
_cell.length_a   1.000
_cell.length_b   1.000
_cell.length_c   1.000
_cell.angle_alpha   90.00
_cell.angle_beta   90.00
_cell.angle_gamma   90.00
#
_symmetry.space_group_name_H-M   'P 1'
#
loop_
_entity.id
_entity.type
_entity.pdbx_description
1 polymer ?
#
loop_
_entity_poly.entity_id
_entity_poly.type
_entity_poly.pdbx_seq_one_letter_code
_entity_poly.pdbx_strand_id
1 'polypeptide(L)'
;MEDFLKESLELEFVKKQRAMLCGFISQGSVFDSNIGKLFVKKNEKVKGSQNFTYTILNWKKTDPSKYVSKFGFHCQTCCGILPQKNEWNPDWISFYTSKLQEQMDRIKVEQDDEEVEELWLKCKDKIPNLFAGITIKPSLIHGDMWSGNVKQLDDGTPVMYDAACFYGHHEYDLGIAGMFGGFSMSFYDSYHEIIPKEPGFEKRHSLYQLFHYLNHWNHFGDGYRHGSISLMEKLYKD
;
A
#
# COMPACT_ATOMS: atom_id res chain seq x y z
N MET A 1 -4.72 -3.82 -20.41
CA MET A 1 -4.00 -4.01 -19.14
C MET A 1 -2.53 -4.27 -19.39
N GLU A 2 -2.17 -5.38 -20.06
CA GLU A 2 -0.77 -5.68 -20.44
C GLU A 2 -0.15 -4.57 -21.32
N ASP A 3 -0.89 -4.09 -22.33
CA ASP A 3 -0.38 -3.04 -23.23
C ASP A 3 -0.26 -1.66 -22.54
N PHE A 4 -1.21 -1.31 -21.66
CA PHE A 4 -1.14 -0.08 -20.86
C PHE A 4 0.04 -0.08 -19.87
N LEU A 5 0.35 -1.23 -19.27
CA LEU A 5 1.48 -1.40 -18.34
C LEU A 5 2.83 -1.41 -19.08
N LYS A 6 2.89 -1.99 -20.28
CA LYS A 6 4.08 -1.93 -21.16
C LYS A 6 4.37 -0.50 -21.62
N GLU A 7 3.34 0.21 -22.05
CA GLU A 7 3.49 1.52 -22.70
C GLU A 7 3.66 2.68 -21.69
N SER A 8 3.14 2.52 -20.47
CA SER A 8 3.23 3.56 -19.43
C SER A 8 4.37 3.39 -18.42
N LEU A 9 4.91 2.16 -18.25
CA LEU A 9 5.84 1.83 -17.16
C LEU A 9 7.14 1.11 -17.60
N GLU A 10 7.37 0.85 -18.89
CA GLU A 10 8.59 0.20 -19.43
C GLU A 10 9.00 -1.12 -18.70
N LEU A 11 8.02 -1.96 -18.34
CA LEU A 11 8.27 -3.22 -17.62
C LEU A 11 8.54 -4.41 -18.57
N GLU A 12 9.64 -5.15 -18.36
CA GLU A 12 9.85 -6.47 -18.95
C GLU A 12 9.30 -7.58 -18.05
N PHE A 13 8.51 -8.50 -18.62
CA PHE A 13 7.90 -9.62 -17.90
C PHE A 13 8.81 -10.84 -17.86
N VAL A 14 9.21 -11.27 -16.66
CA VAL A 14 9.82 -12.60 -16.46
C VAL A 14 8.74 -13.58 -15.99
N LYS A 15 8.20 -14.33 -16.95
CA LYS A 15 7.41 -15.57 -16.81
C LYS A 15 5.98 -15.47 -16.21
N LYS A 16 5.00 -15.66 -17.10
CA LYS A 16 3.57 -15.80 -16.81
C LYS A 16 3.28 -17.17 -16.19
N GLN A 17 2.99 -17.26 -14.89
CA GLN A 17 2.48 -18.51 -14.32
C GLN A 17 0.96 -18.58 -14.51
N ARG A 18 0.50 -19.59 -15.25
CA ARG A 18 -0.92 -19.86 -15.51
C ARG A 18 -1.59 -20.40 -14.24
N ALA A 19 -2.16 -19.52 -13.41
CA ALA A 19 -3.40 -19.71 -12.66
C ALA A 19 -3.64 -18.48 -11.77
N MET A 20 -4.88 -17.98 -11.83
CA MET A 20 -5.43 -16.85 -11.08
C MET A 20 -5.00 -15.43 -11.51
N LEU A 21 -6.02 -14.57 -11.60
CA LEU A 21 -5.95 -13.16 -11.97
C LEU A 21 -5.20 -12.35 -10.88
N CYS A 22 -3.88 -12.40 -10.86
CA CYS A 22 -3.04 -11.47 -10.10
C CYS A 22 -1.90 -11.02 -11.01
N GLY A 23 -1.92 -9.73 -11.38
CA GLY A 23 -0.91 -9.14 -12.23
C GLY A 23 0.32 -8.78 -11.43
N PHE A 24 1.51 -9.09 -11.96
CA PHE A 24 2.77 -8.56 -11.46
C PHE A 24 2.87 -7.08 -11.80
N ILE A 25 2.98 -6.19 -10.79
CA ILE A 25 3.34 -4.78 -11.00
C ILE A 25 4.18 -4.27 -9.83
N SER A 26 5.49 -4.09 -10.04
CA SER A 26 6.13 -2.77 -10.04
C SER A 26 7.66 -2.88 -10.14
N GLN A 27 8.28 -2.10 -11.04
CA GLN A 27 9.64 -1.60 -10.83
C GLN A 27 9.56 -0.44 -9.84
N GLY A 28 10.57 -0.34 -8.99
CA GLY A 28 10.85 0.77 -8.09
C GLY A 28 12.36 0.96 -8.01
N SER A 29 12.79 2.02 -7.36
CA SER A 29 14.21 2.34 -7.28
C SER A 29 14.77 1.77 -5.98
N VAL A 30 15.93 1.12 -6.10
CA VAL A 30 16.71 0.68 -4.94
C VAL A 30 17.58 1.84 -4.51
N PHE A 31 17.49 2.23 -3.25
CA PHE A 31 18.27 3.27 -2.61
C PHE A 31 19.27 2.60 -1.69
N ASP A 32 20.55 2.90 -1.86
CA ASP A 32 21.56 2.55 -0.88
C ASP A 32 21.41 3.49 0.33
N SER A 33 21.18 2.90 1.50
CA SER A 33 21.24 3.58 2.80
C SER A 33 22.48 3.09 3.55
N ASN A 34 22.80 3.76 4.66
CA ASN A 34 23.90 3.34 5.55
C ASN A 34 23.68 1.95 6.20
N ILE A 35 22.48 1.37 6.02
CA ILE A 35 22.03 0.13 6.66
C ILE A 35 21.51 -0.92 5.65
N GLY A 36 21.66 -0.66 4.34
CA GLY A 36 21.31 -1.61 3.27
C GLY A 36 20.55 -0.98 2.10
N LYS A 37 20.06 -1.85 1.21
CA LYS A 37 19.32 -1.47 0.00
C LYS A 37 17.82 -1.37 0.30
N LEU A 38 17.23 -0.20 0.09
CA LEU A 38 15.80 0.03 0.25
C LEU A 38 15.11 0.16 -1.10
N PHE A 39 14.02 -0.56 -1.32
CA PHE A 39 13.15 -0.28 -2.45
C PHE A 39 12.17 0.84 -2.11
N VAL A 40 12.26 1.99 -2.82
CA VAL A 40 11.22 3.03 -2.80
C VAL A 40 10.60 3.16 -4.17
N LYS A 41 9.28 3.18 -4.18
CA LYS A 41 8.50 3.37 -5.38
C LYS A 41 8.53 4.85 -5.77
N LYS A 42 9.31 5.16 -6.82
CA LYS A 42 9.46 6.52 -7.36
C LYS A 42 8.60 6.66 -8.63
N ASN A 43 7.75 7.67 -8.69
CA ASN A 43 7.02 8.02 -9.90
C ASN A 43 7.91 8.85 -10.85
N GLU A 44 8.81 8.23 -11.62
CA GLU A 44 9.60 8.92 -12.67
C GLU A 44 9.75 8.07 -13.94
N LYS A 45 9.89 8.74 -15.10
CA LYS A 45 10.26 8.11 -16.39
C LYS A 45 11.75 7.73 -16.37
N VAL A 46 12.07 6.47 -16.64
CA VAL A 46 13.44 6.07 -17.00
C VAL A 46 13.52 5.99 -18.53
N LYS A 47 14.61 6.51 -19.13
CA LYS A 47 15.02 6.18 -20.51
C LYS A 47 15.99 5.02 -20.41
N GLY A 48 15.74 3.96 -21.18
CA GLY A 48 16.43 2.68 -21.04
C GLY A 48 17.89 2.59 -21.49
N SER A 49 18.33 1.33 -21.55
CA SER A 49 19.59 0.79 -22.07
C SER A 49 20.89 1.23 -21.38
N GLN A 50 21.59 0.21 -20.88
CA GLN A 50 23.01 0.16 -20.50
C GLN A 50 23.45 0.90 -19.22
N ASN A 51 24.01 0.08 -18.30
CA ASN A 51 25.00 0.39 -17.29
C ASN A 51 24.70 1.58 -16.35
N PHE A 52 24.09 1.30 -15.20
CA PHE A 52 23.96 2.31 -14.14
C PHE A 52 25.06 2.18 -13.07
N THR A 53 26.13 2.90 -13.35
CA THR A 53 27.01 3.48 -12.33
C THR A 53 26.36 4.78 -11.85
N TYR A 54 26.30 4.99 -10.53
CA TYR A 54 26.06 6.26 -9.81
C TYR A 54 25.42 7.43 -10.58
N THR A 55 24.19 7.82 -10.23
CA THR A 55 23.78 9.25 -10.20
C THR A 55 22.59 9.43 -9.25
N ILE A 56 22.89 9.68 -7.96
CA ILE A 56 22.11 10.66 -7.20
C ILE A 56 22.49 12.01 -7.81
N LEU A 57 21.55 12.74 -8.41
CA LEU A 57 21.53 14.19 -8.65
C LEU A 57 20.56 14.53 -9.79
N ASN A 58 19.40 15.10 -9.42
CA ASN A 58 18.62 16.13 -10.16
C ASN A 58 17.10 15.96 -9.96
N TRP A 59 16.62 16.32 -8.77
CA TRP A 59 15.23 16.74 -8.57
C TRP A 59 15.01 18.10 -9.26
N LYS A 60 14.81 18.11 -10.58
CA LYS A 60 14.43 19.33 -11.32
C LYS A 60 13.19 19.07 -12.19
N LYS A 61 12.10 19.73 -11.77
CA LYS A 61 10.88 20.10 -12.53
C LYS A 61 10.43 19.06 -13.56
N THR A 62 9.74 18.05 -13.08
CA THR A 62 8.86 17.17 -13.86
C THR A 62 7.56 17.89 -14.23
N ASP A 63 7.02 17.53 -15.40
CA ASP A 63 5.80 18.09 -15.99
C ASP A 63 4.55 17.74 -15.15
N PRO A 64 3.83 18.73 -14.60
CA PRO A 64 2.62 18.53 -13.78
C PRO A 64 1.50 17.76 -14.49
N SER A 65 1.48 17.74 -15.83
CA SER A 65 0.44 17.05 -16.62
C SER A 65 0.53 15.51 -16.56
N LYS A 66 1.61 14.95 -16.00
CA LYS A 66 1.86 13.50 -15.91
C LYS A 66 1.48 12.88 -14.58
N TYR A 67 0.90 13.65 -13.65
CA TYR A 67 0.52 13.16 -12.32
C TYR A 67 -0.93 12.73 -12.27
N VAL A 68 -1.16 11.58 -11.62
CA VAL A 68 -2.50 11.18 -11.23
C VAL A 68 -2.96 12.07 -10.09
N SER A 69 -4.06 12.80 -10.30
CA SER A 69 -4.59 13.79 -9.35
C SER A 69 -5.69 13.24 -8.44
N LYS A 70 -6.03 11.96 -8.56
CA LYS A 70 -7.09 11.28 -7.81
C LYS A 70 -6.59 9.94 -7.25
N PHE A 71 -7.24 9.47 -6.20
CA PHE A 71 -7.01 8.13 -5.63
C PHE A 71 -7.88 7.11 -6.34
N GLY A 72 -7.42 5.86 -6.42
CA GLY A 72 -8.11 4.80 -7.15
C GLY A 72 -7.23 4.15 -8.21
N PHE A 73 -7.86 3.44 -9.13
CA PHE A 73 -7.17 2.72 -10.19
C PHE A 73 -8.06 2.57 -11.42
N HIS A 74 -7.45 2.37 -12.58
CA HIS A 74 -8.15 2.25 -13.85
C HIS A 74 -8.98 0.97 -13.98
N CYS A 75 -8.77 -0.01 -13.09
CA CYS A 75 -9.53 -1.25 -13.00
C CYS A 75 -9.67 -1.71 -11.54
N GLN A 76 -10.62 -2.61 -11.33
CA GLN A 76 -10.73 -3.34 -10.07
C GLN A 76 -9.50 -4.25 -9.89
N THR A 77 -8.84 -4.15 -8.74
CA THR A 77 -7.77 -5.08 -8.33
C THR A 77 -8.29 -5.99 -7.23
N CYS A 78 -7.51 -6.98 -6.81
CA CYS A 78 -7.87 -7.87 -5.71
C CYS A 78 -6.76 -7.84 -4.64
N CYS A 79 -7.14 -7.95 -3.37
CA CYS A 79 -6.22 -8.19 -2.26
C CYS A 79 -6.49 -9.61 -1.74
N GLY A 80 -5.63 -10.56 -2.11
CA GLY A 80 -6.01 -11.98 -2.13
C GLY A 80 -7.13 -12.22 -3.16
N ILE A 81 -8.15 -13.01 -2.81
CA ILE A 81 -9.32 -13.23 -3.66
C ILE A 81 -10.39 -12.13 -3.57
N LEU A 82 -10.29 -11.20 -2.63
CA LEU A 82 -11.32 -10.19 -2.39
C LEU A 82 -11.13 -9.00 -3.35
N PRO A 83 -12.15 -8.64 -4.15
CA PRO A 83 -12.08 -7.50 -5.03
C PRO A 83 -12.06 -6.19 -4.26
N GLN A 84 -11.25 -5.26 -4.74
CA GLN A 84 -11.13 -3.90 -4.22
C GLN A 84 -11.84 -2.90 -5.13
N LYS A 85 -12.79 -2.14 -4.58
CA LYS A 85 -13.34 -0.98 -5.29
C LYS A 85 -12.28 0.12 -5.37
N ASN A 86 -12.03 0.57 -6.60
CA ASN A 86 -10.92 1.45 -6.98
C ASN A 86 -11.40 2.63 -7.84
N GLU A 87 -12.68 2.96 -7.79
CA GLU A 87 -13.24 4.10 -8.50
C GLU A 87 -12.49 5.38 -8.14
N TRP A 88 -12.22 6.20 -9.15
CA TRP A 88 -11.45 7.41 -8.99
C TRP A 88 -12.14 8.41 -8.05
N ASN A 89 -11.45 8.77 -6.96
CA ASN A 89 -11.94 9.68 -5.93
C ASN A 89 -10.92 10.81 -5.69
N PRO A 90 -11.32 12.09 -5.71
CA PRO A 90 -10.40 13.20 -5.43
C PRO A 90 -9.97 13.30 -3.96
N ASP A 91 -10.70 12.67 -3.03
CA ASP A 91 -10.47 12.75 -1.59
C ASP A 91 -9.98 11.41 -1.02
N TRP A 92 -8.82 11.42 -0.37
CA TRP A 92 -8.22 10.21 0.18
C TRP A 92 -9.03 9.65 1.34
N ILE A 93 -9.53 10.52 2.22
CA ILE A 93 -10.20 10.09 3.45
C ILE A 93 -11.48 9.34 3.08
N SER A 94 -12.29 9.90 2.18
CA SER A 94 -13.47 9.26 1.60
C SER A 94 -13.13 7.93 0.92
N PHE A 95 -12.12 7.92 0.04
CA PHE A 95 -11.69 6.72 -0.70
C PHE A 95 -11.23 5.59 0.23
N TYR A 96 -10.42 5.92 1.23
CA TYR A 96 -9.86 4.92 2.12
C TYR A 96 -10.89 4.44 3.16
N THR A 97 -11.76 5.34 3.63
CA THR A 97 -12.87 4.96 4.52
C THR A 97 -13.86 4.03 3.81
N SER A 98 -14.12 4.21 2.51
CA SER A 98 -14.97 3.27 1.77
C SER A 98 -14.33 1.89 1.63
N LYS A 99 -12.99 1.80 1.48
CA LYS A 99 -12.28 0.52 1.48
C LYS A 99 -12.39 -0.23 2.81
N LEU A 100 -12.28 0.48 3.95
CA LEU A 100 -12.49 -0.11 5.26
C LEU A 100 -13.96 -0.54 5.45
N GLN A 101 -14.90 0.30 5.02
CA GLN A 101 -16.33 -0.03 5.07
C GLN A 101 -16.65 -1.31 4.30
N GLU A 102 -16.02 -1.54 3.13
CA GLU A 102 -16.23 -2.78 2.37
C GLU A 102 -15.77 -4.03 3.11
N GLN A 103 -14.70 -3.93 3.89
CA GLN A 103 -14.27 -5.06 4.72
C GLN A 103 -15.26 -5.30 5.86
N MET A 104 -15.78 -4.23 6.47
CA MET A 104 -16.81 -4.30 7.52
C MET A 104 -18.13 -4.85 7.00
N ASP A 105 -18.58 -4.44 5.82
CA ASP A 105 -19.81 -4.92 5.19
C ASP A 105 -19.73 -6.44 4.94
N ARG A 106 -18.55 -6.96 4.58
CA ARG A 106 -18.31 -8.40 4.44
C ARG A 106 -18.35 -9.12 5.79
N ILE A 107 -17.65 -8.59 6.80
CA ILE A 107 -17.67 -9.15 8.16
C ILE A 107 -19.09 -9.20 8.71
N LYS A 108 -19.88 -8.15 8.51
CA LYS A 108 -21.30 -8.10 8.88
C LYS A 108 -22.10 -9.24 8.24
N VAL A 109 -21.91 -9.47 6.94
CA VAL A 109 -22.64 -10.52 6.21
C VAL A 109 -22.19 -11.93 6.59
N GLU A 110 -20.89 -12.13 6.81
CA GLU A 110 -20.30 -13.46 6.98
C GLU A 110 -20.20 -13.90 8.44
N GLN A 111 -19.99 -12.97 9.36
CA GLN A 111 -19.71 -13.23 10.78
C GLN A 111 -20.77 -12.63 11.73
N ASP A 112 -21.49 -11.58 11.32
CA ASP A 112 -22.54 -10.88 12.10
C ASP A 112 -22.07 -10.46 13.51
N ASP A 113 -20.90 -9.81 13.56
CA ASP A 113 -20.22 -9.45 14.81
C ASP A 113 -20.61 -8.04 15.32
N GLU A 114 -21.56 -7.98 16.27
CA GLU A 114 -22.06 -6.71 16.80
C GLU A 114 -20.98 -5.86 17.50
N GLU A 115 -20.04 -6.49 18.22
CA GLU A 115 -18.99 -5.77 18.95
C GLU A 115 -18.09 -4.98 17.98
N VAL A 116 -17.66 -5.61 16.89
CA VAL A 116 -16.82 -4.94 15.91
C VAL A 116 -17.58 -3.87 15.13
N GLU A 117 -18.88 -4.07 14.88
CA GLU A 117 -19.72 -3.06 14.22
C GLU A 117 -19.85 -1.78 15.07
N GLU A 118 -20.17 -1.92 16.35
CA GLU A 118 -20.28 -0.78 17.27
C GLU A 118 -18.95 -0.02 17.41
N LEU A 119 -17.84 -0.77 17.45
CA LEU A 119 -16.51 -0.20 17.55
C LEU A 119 -16.09 0.51 16.25
N TRP A 120 -16.44 -0.06 15.09
CA TRP A 120 -16.19 0.55 13.80
C TRP A 120 -16.89 1.90 13.66
N LEU A 121 -18.15 2.04 14.11
CA LEU A 121 -18.85 3.32 14.08
C LEU A 121 -18.07 4.41 14.82
N LYS A 122 -17.56 4.11 16.01
CA LYS A 122 -16.73 5.04 16.81
C LYS A 122 -15.39 5.35 16.12
N CYS A 123 -14.74 4.32 15.57
CA CYS A 123 -13.45 4.47 14.89
C CYS A 123 -13.58 5.29 13.59
N LYS A 124 -14.63 5.07 12.80
CA LYS A 124 -14.89 5.73 11.53
C LYS A 124 -14.98 7.25 11.67
N ASP A 125 -15.66 7.72 12.71
CA ASP A 125 -15.82 9.16 13.00
C ASP A 125 -14.49 9.86 13.33
N LYS A 126 -13.47 9.09 13.76
CA LYS A 126 -12.14 9.61 14.09
C LYS A 126 -11.21 9.68 12.89
N ILE A 127 -11.49 8.95 11.81
CA ILE A 127 -10.59 8.85 10.64
C ILE A 127 -10.18 10.22 10.11
N PRO A 128 -11.08 11.21 9.89
CA PRO A 128 -10.68 12.51 9.36
C PRO A 128 -9.60 13.21 10.21
N ASN A 129 -9.67 13.07 11.54
CA ASN A 129 -8.72 13.70 12.46
C ASN A 129 -7.31 13.10 12.36
N LEU A 130 -7.18 11.83 11.94
CA LEU A 130 -5.89 11.17 11.76
C LEU A 130 -5.07 11.76 10.60
N PHE A 131 -5.74 12.49 9.70
CA PHE A 131 -5.16 13.14 8.53
C PHE A 131 -5.20 14.67 8.64
N ALA A 132 -5.59 15.23 9.78
CA ALA A 132 -5.66 16.68 9.97
C ALA A 132 -4.27 17.31 9.85
N GLY A 133 -4.18 18.38 9.05
CA GLY A 133 -2.94 19.16 8.89
C GLY A 133 -1.92 18.59 7.91
N ILE A 134 -2.22 17.49 7.22
CA ILE A 134 -1.33 16.91 6.19
C ILE A 134 -1.96 16.97 4.81
N THR A 135 -1.12 17.05 3.76
CA THR A 135 -1.57 17.01 2.36
C THR A 135 -1.21 15.67 1.75
N ILE A 136 -2.23 14.93 1.31
CA ILE A 136 -2.05 13.58 0.77
C ILE A 136 -1.99 13.66 -0.75
N LYS A 137 -0.95 13.06 -1.33
CA LYS A 137 -0.75 12.99 -2.78
C LYS A 137 -0.89 11.55 -3.26
N PRO A 138 -1.61 11.29 -4.37
CA PRO A 138 -1.70 9.96 -4.94
C PRO A 138 -0.32 9.42 -5.32
N SER A 139 0.03 8.29 -4.70
CA SER A 139 1.25 7.52 -4.96
C SER A 139 0.84 6.14 -5.43
N LEU A 140 1.57 5.55 -6.38
CA LEU A 140 1.23 4.20 -6.82
C LEU A 140 1.62 3.22 -5.69
N ILE A 141 0.65 2.50 -5.14
CA ILE A 141 0.80 1.59 -4.00
C ILE A 141 0.94 0.15 -4.50
N HIS A 142 1.75 -0.69 -3.84
CA HIS A 142 1.81 -2.13 -4.12
C HIS A 142 0.50 -2.79 -3.70
N GLY A 143 0.02 -2.49 -2.50
CA GLY A 143 -1.30 -2.85 -1.99
C GLY A 143 -1.30 -4.07 -1.08
N ASP A 144 -0.24 -4.88 -1.14
CA ASP A 144 -0.05 -6.11 -0.35
C ASP A 144 1.45 -6.38 -0.09
N MET A 145 2.20 -5.36 0.37
CA MET A 145 3.68 -5.40 0.47
C MET A 145 4.18 -6.04 1.78
N TRP A 146 3.93 -7.33 1.97
CA TRP A 146 4.42 -8.09 3.13
C TRP A 146 5.60 -9.00 2.77
N SER A 147 6.22 -9.63 3.77
CA SER A 147 7.40 -10.49 3.62
C SER A 147 7.22 -11.67 2.65
N GLY A 148 5.98 -12.14 2.46
CA GLY A 148 5.64 -13.16 1.47
C GLY A 148 5.72 -12.67 0.03
N ASN A 149 5.58 -11.36 -0.21
CA ASN A 149 5.47 -10.74 -1.54
C ASN A 149 6.73 -9.95 -1.94
N VAL A 150 7.79 -10.02 -1.14
CA VAL A 150 9.06 -9.35 -1.40
C VAL A 150 10.21 -10.35 -1.33
N LYS A 151 11.07 -10.34 -2.35
CA LYS A 151 12.29 -11.16 -2.43
C LYS A 151 13.47 -10.35 -2.91
N GLN A 152 14.64 -10.96 -2.81
CA GLN A 152 15.89 -10.45 -3.35
C GLN A 152 16.45 -11.49 -4.32
N LEU A 153 16.91 -11.06 -5.49
CA LEU A 153 17.65 -11.89 -6.43
C LEU A 153 19.09 -12.09 -5.94
N ASP A 154 19.81 -13.02 -6.57
CA ASP A 154 21.20 -13.34 -6.22
C ASP A 154 22.16 -12.14 -6.32
N ASP A 155 21.86 -11.18 -7.19
CA ASP A 155 22.63 -9.93 -7.36
C ASP A 155 22.26 -8.83 -6.35
N GLY A 156 21.35 -9.12 -5.43
CA GLY A 156 20.88 -8.20 -4.42
C GLY A 156 19.73 -7.29 -4.88
N THR A 157 19.19 -7.48 -6.09
CA THR A 157 18.05 -6.70 -6.59
C THR A 157 16.76 -7.12 -5.87
N PRO A 158 16.03 -6.18 -5.22
CA PRO A 158 14.73 -6.47 -4.63
C PRO A 158 13.65 -6.61 -5.71
N VAL A 159 12.73 -7.53 -5.49
CA VAL A 159 11.61 -7.84 -6.38
C VAL A 159 10.34 -7.94 -5.56
N MET A 160 9.24 -7.40 -6.10
CA MET A 160 7.90 -7.46 -5.51
C MET A 160 6.93 -8.15 -6.47
N TYR A 161 5.99 -8.91 -5.93
CA TYR A 161 5.00 -9.67 -6.71
C TYR A 161 3.65 -9.74 -5.98
N ASP A 162 2.62 -10.26 -6.68
CA ASP A 162 1.24 -10.38 -6.17
C ASP A 162 0.63 -9.05 -5.71
N ALA A 163 0.78 -8.03 -6.56
CA ALA A 163 0.39 -6.68 -6.24
C ALA A 163 -1.14 -6.46 -6.27
N ALA A 164 -1.64 -5.75 -5.26
CA ALA A 164 -3.02 -5.34 -5.10
C ALA A 164 -3.17 -3.82 -5.38
N CYS A 165 -2.61 -3.37 -6.51
CA CYS A 165 -2.30 -1.95 -6.77
C CYS A 165 -3.49 -1.00 -6.79
N PHE A 166 -3.25 0.24 -6.35
CA PHE A 166 -4.05 1.42 -6.60
C PHE A 166 -3.22 2.69 -6.32
N TYR A 167 -3.69 3.87 -6.72
CA TYR A 167 -3.12 5.16 -6.32
C TYR A 167 -3.68 5.57 -4.97
N GLY A 168 -2.82 5.72 -3.97
CA GLY A 168 -3.17 5.94 -2.56
C GLY A 168 -2.16 6.78 -1.80
N HIS A 169 -2.33 6.89 -0.48
CA HIS A 169 -1.33 7.48 0.40
C HIS A 169 -0.10 6.58 0.53
N HIS A 170 1.10 7.14 0.38
CA HIS A 170 2.36 6.38 0.37
C HIS A 170 2.61 5.59 1.66
N GLU A 171 2.03 6.02 2.80
CA GLU A 171 2.12 5.31 4.08
C GLU A 171 1.33 3.98 4.08
N TYR A 172 0.41 3.75 3.13
CA TYR A 172 -0.43 2.54 3.11
C TYR A 172 0.40 1.25 3.09
N ASP A 173 1.38 1.15 2.20
CA ASP A 173 2.20 -0.07 2.05
C ASP A 173 3.00 -0.38 3.33
N LEU A 174 3.29 0.64 4.14
CA LEU A 174 3.98 0.46 5.42
C LEU A 174 3.10 -0.29 6.42
N GLY A 175 1.78 -0.24 6.30
CA GLY A 175 0.86 -0.93 7.23
C GLY A 175 1.11 -2.45 7.25
N ILE A 176 0.99 -3.11 6.10
CA ILE A 176 1.21 -4.57 6.02
C ILE A 176 2.69 -4.95 6.08
N ALA A 177 3.61 -4.05 5.74
CA ALA A 177 5.05 -4.30 5.82
C ALA A 177 5.51 -4.68 7.23
N GLY A 178 4.78 -4.29 8.28
CA GLY A 178 5.08 -4.64 9.67
C GLY A 178 4.42 -5.94 10.14
N MET A 179 3.55 -6.53 9.34
CA MET A 179 2.79 -7.74 9.69
C MET A 179 3.59 -9.01 9.31
N PHE A 180 3.23 -10.14 9.93
CA PHE A 180 3.73 -11.49 9.54
C PHE A 180 5.26 -11.64 9.53
N GLY A 181 5.90 -11.27 10.65
CA GLY A 181 7.36 -11.29 10.78
C GLY A 181 8.03 -9.98 10.34
N GLY A 182 7.32 -9.16 9.55
CA GLY A 182 7.65 -7.77 9.26
C GLY A 182 8.96 -7.54 8.49
N PHE A 183 9.13 -6.33 7.96
CA PHE A 183 10.44 -5.84 7.55
C PHE A 183 11.23 -5.33 8.74
N SER A 184 12.56 -5.37 8.63
CA SER A 184 13.48 -4.89 9.67
C SER A 184 13.33 -3.40 9.89
N MET A 185 13.74 -2.91 11.06
CA MET A 185 13.75 -1.47 11.34
C MET A 185 14.57 -0.69 10.30
N SER A 186 15.63 -1.31 9.76
CA SER A 186 16.43 -0.71 8.71
C SER A 186 15.66 -0.38 7.43
N PHE A 187 14.62 -1.14 7.10
CA PHE A 187 13.72 -0.80 5.99
C PHE A 187 12.98 0.51 6.28
N TYR A 188 12.40 0.64 7.47
CA TYR A 188 11.64 1.83 7.86
C TYR A 188 12.53 3.06 7.99
N ASP A 189 13.70 2.91 8.60
CA ASP A 189 14.68 4.00 8.76
C ASP A 189 15.09 4.53 7.39
N SER A 190 15.48 3.64 6.47
CA SER A 190 15.83 4.01 5.10
C SER A 190 14.66 4.70 4.38
N TYR A 191 13.41 4.25 4.62
CA TYR A 191 12.24 4.82 3.96
C TYR A 191 12.03 6.25 4.45
N HIS A 192 12.17 6.46 5.76
CA HIS A 192 11.98 7.75 6.39
C HIS A 192 13.15 8.72 6.22
N GLU A 193 14.33 8.24 5.83
CA GLU A 193 15.41 9.09 5.29
C GLU A 193 14.99 9.79 3.99
N ILE A 194 14.15 9.14 3.16
CA ILE A 194 13.70 9.67 1.86
C ILE A 194 12.36 10.40 1.98
N ILE A 195 11.41 9.79 2.69
CA ILE A 195 10.06 10.33 2.94
C ILE A 195 9.85 10.43 4.46
N PRO A 196 10.17 11.58 5.05
CA PRO A 196 10.05 11.79 6.49
C PRO A 196 8.64 11.50 7.01
N LYS A 197 8.56 10.99 8.25
CA LYS A 197 7.28 10.78 8.93
C LYS A 197 6.55 12.13 9.10
N GLU A 198 5.33 12.19 8.61
CA GLU A 198 4.41 13.29 8.91
C GLU A 198 3.82 13.14 10.33
N PRO A 199 3.50 14.23 11.05
CA PRO A 199 2.83 14.16 12.35
C PRO A 199 1.60 13.25 12.30
N GLY A 200 1.45 12.37 13.29
CA GLY A 200 0.36 11.38 13.34
C GLY A 200 0.62 10.07 12.59
N PHE A 201 1.82 9.88 12.02
CA PHE A 201 2.22 8.66 11.31
C PHE A 201 1.86 7.37 12.04
N GLU A 202 2.21 7.25 13.32
CA GLU A 202 2.01 6.00 14.08
C GLU A 202 0.52 5.60 14.20
N LYS A 203 -0.39 6.60 14.26
CA LYS A 203 -1.83 6.33 14.28
C LYS A 203 -2.33 5.92 12.90
N ARG A 204 -1.88 6.61 11.85
CA ARG A 204 -2.21 6.22 10.46
C ARG A 204 -1.64 4.86 10.11
N HIS A 205 -0.47 4.50 10.60
CA HIS A 205 0.10 3.16 10.44
C HIS A 205 -0.80 2.09 11.05
N SER A 206 -1.33 2.30 12.28
CA SER A 206 -2.33 1.41 12.88
C SER A 206 -3.64 1.36 12.09
N LEU A 207 -4.08 2.47 11.50
CA LEU A 207 -5.23 2.48 10.58
C LEU A 207 -4.96 1.67 9.30
N TYR A 208 -3.75 1.76 8.74
CA TYR A 208 -3.37 0.96 7.57
C TYR A 208 -3.27 -0.52 7.89
N GLN A 209 -2.73 -0.88 9.05
CA GLN A 209 -2.76 -2.25 9.56
C GLN A 209 -4.19 -2.78 9.72
N LEU A 210 -5.13 -1.94 10.20
CA LEU A 210 -6.52 -2.33 10.40
C LEU A 210 -7.14 -2.87 9.10
N PHE A 211 -6.91 -2.22 7.96
CA PHE A 211 -7.41 -2.73 6.66
C PHE A 211 -6.94 -4.17 6.41
N HIS A 212 -5.66 -4.45 6.64
CA HIS A 212 -5.10 -5.78 6.39
C HIS A 212 -5.58 -6.82 7.38
N TYR A 213 -5.79 -6.45 8.66
CA TYR A 213 -6.41 -7.33 9.65
C TYR A 213 -7.85 -7.68 9.29
N LEU A 214 -8.66 -6.69 8.89
CA LEU A 214 -10.04 -6.93 8.44
C LEU A 214 -10.08 -7.78 7.16
N ASN A 215 -9.18 -7.51 6.21
CA ASN A 215 -9.05 -8.32 5.00
C ASN A 215 -8.67 -9.77 5.34
N HIS A 216 -7.73 -9.99 6.25
CA HIS A 216 -7.35 -11.34 6.68
C HIS A 216 -8.47 -12.04 7.46
N TRP A 217 -9.26 -11.31 8.24
CA TRP A 217 -10.44 -11.87 8.89
C TRP A 217 -11.43 -12.40 7.84
N ASN A 218 -11.75 -11.60 6.82
CA ASN A 218 -12.62 -12.04 5.73
C ASN A 218 -12.04 -13.23 4.92
N HIS A 219 -10.71 -13.40 4.85
CA HIS A 219 -10.10 -14.53 4.13
C HIS A 219 -9.97 -15.81 4.97
N PHE A 220 -9.62 -15.66 6.24
CA PHE A 220 -9.07 -16.74 7.05
C PHE A 220 -9.80 -16.95 8.38
N GLY A 221 -10.82 -16.13 8.67
CA GLY A 221 -11.68 -16.27 9.85
C GLY A 221 -11.13 -15.63 11.13
N ASP A 222 -11.74 -16.00 12.25
CA ASP A 222 -11.68 -15.28 13.54
C ASP A 222 -10.31 -15.17 14.19
N GLY A 223 -9.29 -15.87 13.69
CA GLY A 223 -7.90 -15.69 14.13
C GLY A 223 -7.43 -14.23 14.03
N TYR A 224 -8.06 -13.42 13.18
CA TYR A 224 -7.74 -12.00 12.95
C TYR A 224 -8.70 -11.02 13.64
N ARG A 225 -9.77 -11.52 14.29
CA ARG A 225 -10.76 -10.70 15.00
C ARG A 225 -10.12 -9.86 16.10
N HIS A 226 -9.38 -10.52 16.99
CA HIS A 226 -8.79 -9.85 18.16
C HIS A 226 -7.85 -8.71 17.77
N GLY A 227 -7.02 -8.92 16.73
CA GLY A 227 -6.13 -7.88 16.21
C GLY A 227 -6.90 -6.70 15.59
N SER A 228 -7.99 -6.99 14.87
CA SER A 228 -8.88 -5.95 14.31
C SER A 228 -9.48 -5.08 15.42
N ILE A 229 -10.05 -5.70 16.45
CA ILE A 229 -10.63 -5.00 17.60
C ILE A 229 -9.57 -4.18 18.33
N SER A 230 -8.41 -4.77 18.63
CA SER A 230 -7.32 -4.07 19.34
C SER A 230 -6.86 -2.81 18.59
N LEU A 231 -6.75 -2.88 17.26
CA LEU A 231 -6.41 -1.72 16.45
C LEU A 231 -7.51 -0.66 16.46
N MET A 232 -8.78 -1.04 16.33
CA MET A 232 -9.88 -0.07 16.42
C MET A 232 -9.97 0.58 17.80
N GLU A 233 -9.74 -0.18 18.88
CA GLU A 233 -9.66 0.34 20.23
C GLU A 233 -8.57 1.40 20.38
N LYS A 234 -7.37 1.11 19.86
CA LYS A 234 -6.25 2.05 19.85
C LYS A 234 -6.58 3.32 19.06
N LEU A 235 -7.35 3.20 17.98
CA LEU A 235 -7.71 4.34 17.12
C LEU A 235 -8.81 5.22 17.72
N TYR A 236 -9.75 4.67 18.51
CA TYR A 236 -10.84 5.46 19.09
C TYR A 236 -10.52 6.08 20.46
N LYS A 237 -9.64 5.46 21.27
CA LYS A 237 -9.38 5.86 22.67
C LYS A 237 -8.64 7.21 22.82
N ASP A 238 -8.17 7.80 21.72
CA ASP A 238 -7.52 9.11 21.68
C ASP A 238 -8.34 10.20 20.93
#